data_AF-A0A543G1B0-F1
#
_entry.id   AF-A0A543G1B0-F1
#
_cell.length_a   1.000
_cell.length_b   1.000
_cell.length_c   1.000
_cell.angle_alpha   90.00
_cell.angle_beta   90.00
_cell.angle_gamma   90.00
#
_symmetry.space_group_name_H-M   'P 1'
#
loop_
_entity.id
_entity.type
_entity.pdbx_description
1 polymer ?
#
loop_
_entity_poly.entity_id
_entity_poly.type
_entity_poly.pdbx_seq_one_letter_code
_entity_poly.pdbx_strand_id
1 'polypeptide(L)' 'MSKKHFIKRHLLILERLRKNPCDFKELQEYVRKQFMYDDEDYELLIRTFERDQKEILSIYGVEIRYIRKEKVYKIIELLT' A
#
# COMPACT_ATOMS: atom_id res chain seq x y z
N MET A 1 -9.83 -13.41 -0.71
CA MET A 1 -10.29 -12.06 -1.13
C MET A 1 -10.56 -12.06 -2.62
N SER A 2 -11.51 -11.26 -3.09
CA SER A 2 -11.82 -11.15 -4.53
C SER A 2 -10.75 -10.33 -5.27
N LYS A 3 -10.66 -10.49 -6.60
CA LYS A 3 -9.78 -9.66 -7.45
C LYS A 3 -10.00 -8.15 -7.23
N LYS A 4 -11.26 -7.73 -7.06
CA LYS A 4 -11.63 -6.33 -6.77
C LYS A 4 -10.99 -5.82 -5.48
N HIS A 5 -11.01 -6.62 -4.42
CA HIS A 5 -10.39 -6.24 -3.15
C HIS A 5 -8.87 -6.05 -3.31
N PHE A 6 -8.17 -6.96 -4.00
CA PHE A 6 -6.73 -6.81 -4.25
C PHE A 6 -6.40 -5.52 -5.00
N ILE A 7 -7.10 -5.26 -6.11
CA ILE A 7 -6.91 -4.04 -6.90
C ILE A 7 -7.15 -2.79 -6.04
N LYS A 8 -8.26 -2.75 -5.29
CA LYS A 8 -8.57 -1.63 -4.38
C LYS A 8 -7.43 -1.39 -3.39
N ARG A 9 -6.91 -2.44 -2.74
CA ARG A 9 -5.83 -2.31 -1.78
C ARG A 9 -4.55 -1.76 -2.41
N HIS A 10 -4.17 -2.22 -3.60
CA HIS A 10 -3.02 -1.66 -4.32
C HIS A 10 -3.18 -0.17 -4.60
N LEU A 11 -4.36 0.24 -5.07
CA LEU A 11 -4.67 1.66 -5.34
C LEU A 11 -4.58 2.51 -4.09
N LEU A 12 -5.11 2.04 -2.96
CA LEU A 12 -5.03 2.74 -1.67
C LEU A 12 -3.58 2.89 -1.17
N ILE A 13 -2.77 1.83 -1.30
CA ILE A 13 -1.34 1.89 -0.94
C ILE A 13 -0.62 2.95 -1.79
N LEU A 14 -0.83 2.91 -3.11
CA LEU A 14 -0.22 3.86 -4.03
C LEU A 14 -0.67 5.30 -3.76
N GLU A 15 -1.97 5.51 -3.53
CA GLU A 15 -2.52 6.82 -3.19
C GLU A 15 -1.88 7.38 -1.91
N ARG A 16 -1.81 6.57 -0.85
CA ARG A 16 -1.24 6.98 0.44
C ARG A 16 0.21 7.39 0.29
N LEU A 17 1.03 6.56 -0.35
CA LEU A 17 2.47 6.77 -0.47
C LEU A 17 2.84 7.86 -1.48
N ARG A 18 2.00 8.11 -2.50
CA ARG A 18 2.14 9.29 -3.39
C ARG A 18 1.89 10.60 -2.65
N LYS A 19 0.85 10.63 -1.81
CA LYS A 19 0.51 11.84 -1.04
C LYS A 19 1.51 12.11 0.07
N ASN A 20 1.87 11.07 0.84
CA ASN A 20 2.82 11.23 1.93
C ASN A 20 3.42 9.86 2.31
N PRO A 21 4.75 9.69 2.16
CA PRO A 21 5.50 8.57 2.73
C PRO A 21 5.12 8.31 4.18
N CYS A 22 4.98 7.05 4.57
CA CYS A 22 4.55 6.70 5.93
C CYS A 22 5.14 5.36 6.36
N ASP A 23 5.12 5.08 7.66
CA ASP A 23 5.49 3.76 8.16
C ASP A 23 4.36 2.73 7.89
N PHE A 24 4.61 1.46 8.25
CA PHE A 24 3.62 0.41 8.02
C PHE A 24 2.36 0.58 8.88
N LYS A 25 2.49 1.07 10.11
CA LYS A 25 1.35 1.24 11.02
C LYS A 25 0.41 2.32 10.51
N GLU A 26 0.97 3.44 10.06
CA GLU A 26 0.22 4.52 9.42
C GLU A 26 -0.46 4.07 8.12
N LEU A 27 0.22 3.23 7.33
CA LEU A 27 -0.35 2.67 6.11
C LEU A 27 -1.49 1.70 6.41
N GLN A 28 -1.31 0.81 7.39
CA GLN A 28 -2.32 -0.15 7.84
C GLN A 28 -3.57 0.58 8.32
N GLU A 29 -3.40 1.60 9.15
CA GLU A 29 -4.50 2.43 9.66
C GLU A 29 -5.23 3.17 8.55
N TYR A 30 -4.49 3.72 7.57
CA TYR A 30 -5.10 4.34 6.39
C TYR A 30 -5.95 3.34 5.60
N VAL A 31 -5.38 2.17 5.27
CA VAL A 31 -6.09 1.15 4.49
C VAL A 31 -7.31 0.64 5.25
N ARG A 32 -7.19 0.35 6.55
CA ARG A 32 -8.32 -0.07 7.39
C ARG A 32 -9.46 0.94 7.34
N LYS A 33 -9.16 2.24 7.58
CA LYS A 33 -10.16 3.31 7.51
C LYS A 33 -10.89 3.34 6.16
N GLN A 34 -10.17 3.15 5.06
CA GLN A 34 -10.73 3.16 3.70
C GLN A 34 -11.58 1.92 3.38
N PHE A 35 -11.44 0.81 4.11
CA PHE A 35 -12.31 -0.36 3.98
C PHE A 35 -13.49 -0.34 4.96
N MET A 36 -13.34 0.29 6.13
CA MET A 36 -14.46 0.50 7.07
C MET A 36 -15.57 1.37 6.46
N TYR A 37 -15.25 2.30 5.56
CA TYR A 37 -16.27 3.04 4.80
C TYR A 37 -17.09 2.16 3.84
N ASP A 38 -16.67 0.93 3.58
CA ASP A 38 -17.39 -0.06 2.79
C ASP A 38 -17.97 -1.19 3.66
N ASP A 39 -18.15 -0.93 4.97
CA ASP A 39 -18.64 -1.89 5.97
C ASP A 39 -17.80 -3.19 6.07
N GLU A 40 -16.51 -3.12 5.70
CA GLU A 40 -15.56 -4.24 5.79
C GLU A 40 -14.51 -3.96 6.88
N ASP A 41 -14.53 -4.72 7.99
CA ASP A 41 -13.44 -4.68 8.99
C ASP A 41 -12.22 -5.44 8.45
N TYR A 42 -11.39 -4.70 7.72
CA TYR A 42 -10.21 -5.22 7.05
C TYR A 42 -8.92 -4.70 7.70
N GLU A 43 -8.04 -5.62 8.07
CA GLU A 43 -6.70 -5.31 8.56
C GLU A 43 -5.62 -5.73 7.55
N LEU A 44 -4.79 -4.77 7.14
CA LEU A 44 -3.62 -5.04 6.30
C LEU A 44 -2.50 -5.64 7.16
N LEU A 45 -2.06 -6.85 6.83
CA LEU A 45 -0.91 -7.51 7.48
C LEU A 45 0.40 -7.21 6.74
N ILE A 46 1.52 -7.17 7.46
CA ILE A 46 2.85 -6.83 6.89
C ILE A 46 3.22 -7.78 5.73
N ARG A 47 3.05 -9.09 5.91
CA ARG A 47 3.32 -10.08 4.85
C ARG A 47 2.44 -9.91 3.61
N THR A 48 1.23 -9.39 3.80
CA THR A 48 0.31 -9.08 2.68
C THR A 48 0.84 -7.86 1.94
N PHE A 49 1.26 -6.82 2.67
CA PHE A 49 1.87 -5.64 2.09
C PHE A 49 3.18 -5.95 1.34
N GLU A 50 4.05 -6.80 1.88
CA GLU A 50 5.28 -7.24 1.21
C GLU A 50 5.01 -7.95 -0.12
N ARG A 51 3.94 -8.77 -0.17
CA ARG A 51 3.48 -9.37 -1.43
C ARG A 51 2.91 -8.29 -2.36
N ASP A 52 2.07 -7.40 -1.83
CA ASP A 52 1.49 -6.31 -2.61
C ASP A 52 2.58 -5.41 -3.22
N GLN A 53 3.72 -5.17 -2.55
CA GLN A 53 4.84 -4.44 -3.13
C GLN A 53 5.38 -5.11 -4.41
N LYS A 54 5.51 -6.44 -4.41
CA LYS A 54 5.98 -7.21 -5.57
C LYS A 54 4.95 -7.20 -6.70
N GLU A 55 3.67 -7.36 -6.34
CA GLU A 55 2.56 -7.30 -7.30
C GLU A 55 2.44 -5.90 -7.90
N ILE A 56 2.58 -4.85 -7.09
CA ILE A 56 2.51 -3.46 -7.53
C ILE A 56 3.65 -3.14 -8.51
N LEU A 57 4.87 -3.60 -8.22
CA LEU A 57 6.00 -3.48 -9.14
C LEU A 57 5.71 -4.18 -10.46
N SER A 58 5.22 -5.42 -10.42
CA SER A 58 4.94 -6.22 -11.62
C SER A 58 3.79 -5.67 -12.47
N ILE A 59 2.71 -5.20 -11.84
CA ILE A 59 1.48 -4.78 -12.53
C ILE A 59 1.55 -3.32 -12.97
N TYR A 60 2.08 -2.44 -12.12
CA TYR A 60 2.05 -0.99 -12.33
C TYR A 60 3.43 -0.39 -12.63
N GLY A 61 4.52 -1.17 -12.55
CA GLY A 61 5.88 -0.64 -12.72
C GLY A 61 6.31 0.32 -11.60
N VAL A 62 5.63 0.30 -10.45
CA VAL A 62 5.90 1.21 -9.34
C VAL A 62 6.68 0.50 -8.25
N GLU A 63 7.89 0.97 -7.97
CA GLU A 63 8.69 0.41 -6.89
C GLU A 63 8.42 1.14 -5.56
N ILE A 64 8.08 0.37 -4.52
CA ILE A 64 7.93 0.86 -3.14
C ILE A 64 9.08 0.30 -2.29
N ARG A 65 9.90 1.17 -1.68
CA ARG A 65 10.98 0.78 -0.77
C ARG A 65 10.85 1.40 0.61
N TYR A 66 11.35 0.69 1.61
CA TYR A 66 11.53 1.22 2.95
C TYR A 66 12.82 2.04 3.05
N ILE A 67 12.70 3.31 3.40
CA ILE A 67 13.83 4.23 3.59
C ILE A 67 14.22 4.25 5.06
N ARG A 68 15.26 3.48 5.41
CA ARG A 68 15.72 3.29 6.80
C ARG A 68 16.02 4.60 7.54
N LYS A 69 16.60 5.59 6.87
CA LYS A 69 16.95 6.90 7.46
C LYS A 69 15.70 7.65 7.93
N GLU A 70 14.59 7.50 7.22
CA GLU A 70 13.35 8.22 7.47
C GLU A 70 12.29 7.34 8.14
N LYS A 71 12.54 6.03 8.23
CA LYS A 71 11.65 5.02 8.79
C LYS A 71 10.27 4.96 8.12
N VAL A 72 10.22 5.26 6.82
CA VAL A 72 8.97 5.27 6.03
C VAL A 72 9.13 4.48 4.74
N TYR A 73 8.02 4.02 4.19
CA TYR A 73 7.93 3.53 2.82
C TYR A 73 7.75 4.70 1.85
N LYS A 74 8.43 4.62 0.69
CA LYS A 74 8.35 5.59 -0.40
C LYS A 74 8.18 4.89 -1.72
N ILE A 75 7.54 5.58 -2.66
CA ILE A 75 7.65 5.28 -4.08
C ILE A 75 8.99 5.84 -4.56
N ILE A 76 9.84 5.01 -5.16
CA ILE A 76 11.21 5.38 -5.56
C ILE A 76 11.28 5.72 -7.05
N GLU A 77 10.48 5.05 -7.87
CA GLU A 77 10.47 5.24 -9.31
C GLU A 77 9.03 5.25 -9.83
N LEU A 78 8.69 6.31 -10.55
CA LEU A 78 7.54 6.36 -11.46
C LEU A 78 8.13 6.10 -12.83
N LEU A 79 8.14 4.84 -13.30
CA LEU A 79 8.36 4.58 -14.72
C LEU A 79 7.21 5.29 -15.45
N THR A 80 7.53 6.42 -16.10
CA THR A 80 6.58 7.28 -16.81
C THR A 80 6.70 7.00 -18.30
#